data_AF-A0A2H0YC64-F1
#
_entry.id   AF-A0A2H0YC64-F1
#
_cell.length_a   1.000
_cell.length_b   1.000
_cell.length_c   1.000
_cell.angle_alpha   90.00
_cell.angle_beta   90.00
_cell.angle_gamma   90.00
#
_symmetry.space_group_name_H-M   'P 1'
#
loop_
_entity.id
_entity.type
_entity.pdbx_description
1 polymer ?
#
loop_
_entity_poly.entity_id
_entity_poly.type
_entity_poly.pdbx_seq_one_letter_code
_entity_poly.pdbx_strand_id
1 'polypeptide(L)'
;MRFNFKNWEKPFKIPGKEDKSLPEDYWFKIAEKLYQESGEIPDPLEIRAEALIKAFGIPSGQYSALELGLKKERINKEKDRIIAEYLTNKAGILIDKKTGATSFDFRDFYPKGLPKELKEILDPDIREIMETEYKHMENTRERFGNTKEILEADFPVNYFRLPGGIDIFLRGYAHDKQWQENHGEFLKKINEKAKVICIEGFADGSFGTSLDLYWSHSESQPGHYDALMHEAVDTGFAGLFTEIDARDVSKISMESSPPFYNYFCSELPSDFFSQYFDFLHREHPNLAKIIGSPKELKQVLSALSTTKEGIAARKKEIYRQGKCYSDFPYLSKEGKVSPEPTFLELGQHLFTDALSAIKLHLIAELMADGYIEKGPIIDYEGAFHLSNKSFFLRYPQYAMEVVLRTVNELMAGRVKEAGNIPEIYKVFENPDWSEITKEIARLIFKEPEKDPSKPTAIGPDQRQLIDKPIDFLEIYHINPQEIMPGTEKIKEIREKLSQEKYQ
;
A
#
# COMPACT_ATOMS: atom_id res chain seq x y z
N MET A 1 1.95 23.03 5.70
CA MET A 1 2.06 23.73 4.41
C MET A 1 0.90 23.19 3.59
N ARG A 2 -0.17 23.97 3.38
CA ARG A 2 -1.32 23.48 2.61
C ARG A 2 -0.96 23.51 1.14
N PHE A 3 -1.07 22.36 0.50
CA PHE A 3 -0.79 22.14 -0.91
C PHE A 3 -1.37 23.23 -1.82
N ASN A 4 -0.56 23.71 -2.77
CA ASN A 4 -0.96 24.75 -3.71
C ASN A 4 -1.46 24.11 -5.02
N PHE A 5 -2.78 24.00 -5.17
CA PHE A 5 -3.43 23.15 -6.18
C PHE A 5 -3.92 23.88 -7.44
N LYS A 6 -3.38 25.05 -7.77
CA LYS A 6 -3.78 25.80 -8.96
C LYS A 6 -3.02 25.29 -10.18
N ASN A 7 -3.56 24.32 -10.93
CA ASN A 7 -3.48 24.20 -12.41
C ASN A 7 -4.02 22.83 -12.89
N TRP A 8 -5.26 22.77 -13.40
CA TRP A 8 -5.66 21.66 -14.28
C TRP A 8 -6.71 22.14 -15.30
N GLU A 9 -6.39 22.02 -16.59
CA GLU A 9 -7.34 22.21 -17.69
C GLU A 9 -7.20 21.11 -18.75
N LYS A 10 -8.15 20.17 -18.76
CA LYS A 10 -9.09 19.79 -19.85
C LYS A 10 -9.37 18.28 -19.87
N PRO A 11 -10.66 17.86 -19.79
CA PRO A 11 -11.02 16.45 -19.76
C PRO A 11 -10.91 15.79 -21.14
N PHE A 12 -10.19 14.66 -21.21
CA PHE A 12 -10.21 13.76 -22.37
C PHE A 12 -11.41 12.80 -22.27
N LYS A 13 -12.22 12.67 -23.33
CA LYS A 13 -13.36 11.74 -23.37
C LYS A 13 -12.96 10.43 -24.07
N ILE A 14 -13.04 9.32 -23.35
CA ILE A 14 -12.89 7.96 -23.89
C ILE A 14 -14.30 7.33 -24.07
N PRO A 15 -14.62 6.67 -25.19
CA PRO A 15 -15.94 6.09 -25.43
C PRO A 15 -16.04 4.58 -25.12
N GLY A 16 -17.11 4.17 -24.42
CA GLY A 16 -17.58 2.78 -24.35
C GLY A 16 -18.56 2.52 -23.19
N LYS A 17 -19.77 2.02 -23.47
CA LYS A 17 -20.83 1.74 -22.48
C LYS A 17 -20.58 0.43 -21.72
N GLU A 18 -20.51 0.54 -20.39
CA GLU A 18 -21.50 0.08 -19.40
C GLU A 18 -21.07 0.56 -17.99
N ASP A 19 -19.82 0.99 -17.87
CA ASP A 19 -19.25 1.66 -16.71
C ASP A 19 -19.13 3.17 -16.93
N LYS A 20 -19.14 3.94 -15.84
CA LYS A 20 -19.00 5.40 -15.90
C LYS A 20 -17.60 5.75 -15.43
N SER A 21 -16.82 6.42 -16.28
CA SER A 21 -15.57 7.04 -15.85
C SER A 21 -15.86 8.09 -14.77
N LEU A 22 -15.12 8.03 -13.67
CA LEU A 22 -15.13 9.10 -12.68
C LEU A 22 -14.45 10.34 -13.28
N PRO A 23 -14.80 11.56 -12.83
CA PRO A 23 -14.11 12.76 -13.29
C PRO A 23 -12.62 12.66 -12.93
N GLU A 24 -11.74 13.23 -13.76
CA GLU A 24 -10.27 13.12 -13.59
C GLU A 24 -9.79 13.59 -12.21
N ASP A 25 -10.49 14.54 -11.61
CA ASP A 25 -10.21 15.11 -10.29
C ASP A 25 -10.98 14.43 -9.13
N TYR A 26 -11.59 13.26 -9.33
CA TYR A 26 -12.43 12.63 -8.30
C TYR A 26 -11.67 12.37 -7.00
N TRP A 27 -10.58 11.62 -7.05
CA TRP A 27 -9.81 11.29 -5.85
C TRP A 27 -9.14 12.52 -5.26
N PHE A 28 -8.83 13.51 -6.09
CA PHE A 28 -8.31 14.80 -5.63
C PHE A 28 -9.29 15.44 -4.65
N LYS A 29 -10.58 15.51 -5.03
CA LYS A 29 -11.64 16.03 -4.18
C LYS A 29 -11.83 15.22 -2.90
N ILE A 30 -11.62 13.91 -2.96
CA ILE A 30 -11.66 13.05 -1.76
C ILE A 30 -10.52 13.45 -0.81
N ALA A 31 -9.28 13.53 -1.30
CA ALA A 31 -8.16 13.96 -0.48
C ALA A 31 -8.34 15.38 0.06
N GLU A 32 -8.81 16.32 -0.77
CA GLU A 32 -9.13 17.69 -0.33
C GLU A 32 -10.17 17.69 0.81
N LYS A 33 -11.22 16.88 0.69
CA LYS A 33 -12.24 16.74 1.73
C LYS A 33 -11.65 16.21 3.04
N LEU A 34 -10.76 15.21 2.99
CA LEU A 34 -10.08 14.69 4.20
C LEU A 34 -9.33 15.80 4.94
N TYR A 35 -8.56 16.62 4.22
CA TYR A 35 -7.82 17.73 4.83
C TYR A 35 -8.69 18.94 5.22
N GLN A 36 -9.85 19.12 4.58
CA GLN A 36 -10.84 20.09 5.06
C GLN A 36 -11.42 19.64 6.40
N GLU A 37 -11.67 18.33 6.56
CA GLU A 37 -12.15 17.74 7.80
C GLU A 37 -11.11 17.76 8.93
N SER A 38 -9.82 17.70 8.59
CA SER A 38 -8.73 17.84 9.56
C SER A 38 -8.47 19.28 10.03
N GLY A 39 -9.20 20.26 9.48
CA GLY A 39 -9.15 21.64 9.94
C GLY A 39 -7.97 22.44 9.39
N GLU A 40 -7.92 23.73 9.77
CA GLU A 40 -6.97 24.70 9.17
C GLU A 40 -5.56 24.66 9.73
N ILE A 41 -5.44 24.29 11.00
CA ILE A 41 -4.16 24.16 11.67
C ILE A 41 -3.87 22.67 11.77
N PRO A 42 -2.74 22.19 11.21
CA PRO A 42 -2.45 20.78 11.21
C PRO A 42 -2.25 20.25 12.64
N ASP A 43 -2.64 19.00 12.82
CA ASP A 43 -2.45 18.26 14.05
C ASP A 43 -0.98 17.87 14.25
N PRO A 44 -0.53 17.61 15.50
CA PRO A 44 0.85 17.20 15.76
C PRO A 44 1.32 16.02 14.90
N LEU A 45 0.48 15.00 14.72
CA LEU A 45 0.78 13.85 13.87
C LEU A 45 0.91 14.20 12.39
N GLU A 46 0.09 15.12 11.87
CA GLU A 46 0.21 15.59 10.48
C GLU A 46 1.54 16.34 10.27
N ILE A 47 1.97 17.14 11.25
CA ILE A 47 3.27 17.83 11.22
C ILE A 47 4.44 16.82 11.23
N ARG A 48 4.32 15.74 12.01
CA ARG A 48 5.31 14.65 12.05
C ARG A 48 5.34 13.85 10.75
N ALA A 49 4.17 13.53 10.20
CA ALA A 49 4.04 12.82 8.94
C ALA A 49 4.71 13.61 7.81
N GLU A 50 4.45 14.92 7.74
CA GLU A 50 5.09 15.81 6.77
C GLU A 50 6.63 15.87 6.96
N ALA A 51 7.11 15.88 8.20
CA ALA A 51 8.54 15.86 8.50
C ALA A 51 9.22 14.58 7.99
N LEU A 52 8.60 13.40 8.19
CA LEU A 52 9.09 12.13 7.67
C LEU A 52 9.06 12.09 6.14
N ILE A 53 7.94 12.46 5.54
CA ILE A 53 7.79 12.48 4.08
C ILE A 53 8.88 13.33 3.44
N LYS A 54 9.10 14.53 3.98
CA LYS A 54 10.17 15.42 3.52
C LYS A 54 11.56 14.81 3.74
N ALA A 55 11.81 14.21 4.90
CA ALA A 55 13.10 13.59 5.20
C ALA A 55 13.41 12.42 4.26
N PHE A 56 12.40 11.61 3.93
CA PHE A 56 12.51 10.48 3.01
C PHE A 56 12.50 10.88 1.53
N GLY A 57 12.37 12.17 1.21
CA GLY A 57 12.32 12.64 -0.17
C GLY A 57 11.06 12.20 -0.93
N ILE A 58 10.01 11.76 -0.23
CA ILE A 58 8.77 11.32 -0.85
C ILE A 58 7.98 12.56 -1.30
N PRO A 59 7.57 12.68 -2.57
CA PRO A 59 6.87 13.86 -3.06
C PRO A 59 5.45 13.97 -2.52
N SER A 60 4.90 15.18 -2.63
CA SER A 60 3.66 15.54 -1.98
C SER A 60 2.45 15.68 -2.87
N GLY A 61 1.48 14.78 -2.71
CA GLY A 61 0.25 14.79 -3.49
C GLY A 61 0.31 13.93 -4.74
N GLN A 62 -0.68 14.12 -5.62
CA GLN A 62 -0.98 13.22 -6.73
C GLN A 62 0.12 13.13 -7.81
N TYR A 63 1.09 14.04 -7.80
CA TYR A 63 2.02 14.27 -8.91
C TYR A 63 3.42 13.71 -8.64
N SER A 64 3.52 12.56 -7.97
CA SER A 64 4.78 11.97 -7.55
C SER A 64 5.83 11.86 -8.67
N ALA A 65 5.43 11.59 -9.92
CA ALA A 65 6.33 11.57 -11.08
C ALA A 65 6.75 12.95 -11.62
N LEU A 66 5.98 14.02 -11.39
CA LEU A 66 6.13 15.32 -12.07
C LEU A 66 6.65 16.46 -11.16
N GLU A 67 6.52 16.33 -9.84
CA GLU A 67 6.76 17.44 -8.91
C GLU A 67 8.24 17.70 -8.56
N LEU A 68 9.15 16.79 -8.87
CA LEU A 68 10.55 17.00 -8.50
C LEU A 68 11.29 17.87 -9.51
N GLY A 69 11.54 19.13 -9.13
CA GLY A 69 12.59 19.98 -9.70
C GLY A 69 14.02 19.48 -9.42
N LEU A 70 14.19 18.25 -8.92
CA LEU A 70 15.46 17.66 -8.54
C LEU A 70 16.08 16.93 -9.75
N LYS A 71 17.25 17.42 -10.17
CA LYS A 71 18.12 16.95 -11.26
C LYS A 71 17.41 16.71 -12.61
N LYS A 72 17.66 17.60 -13.58
CA LYS A 72 17.21 17.51 -14.98
C LYS A 72 17.48 16.16 -15.68
N GLU A 73 18.38 15.34 -15.13
CA GLU A 73 18.76 14.03 -15.68
C GLU A 73 17.86 12.87 -15.25
N ARG A 74 17.02 13.03 -14.20
CA ARG A 74 16.21 11.93 -13.63
C ARG A 74 14.86 11.69 -14.35
N ILE A 75 14.36 12.66 -15.12
CA ILE A 75 12.95 12.71 -15.58
C ILE A 75 12.89 12.94 -17.09
N ASN A 76 12.25 12.03 -17.82
CA ASN A 76 11.91 12.26 -19.23
C ASN A 76 10.54 12.94 -19.28
N LYS A 77 10.55 14.27 -19.17
CA LYS A 77 9.35 15.09 -18.95
C LYS A 77 8.19 14.79 -19.90
N GLU A 78 8.46 14.51 -21.18
CA GLU A 78 7.39 14.24 -22.14
C GLU A 78 6.81 12.83 -21.96
N LYS A 79 7.68 11.83 -21.78
CA LYS A 79 7.26 10.46 -21.43
C LYS A 79 6.44 10.46 -20.14
N ASP A 80 6.94 11.11 -19.10
CA ASP A 80 6.31 11.14 -17.78
C ASP A 80 4.97 11.89 -17.84
N ARG A 81 4.88 12.99 -18.60
CA ARG A 81 3.63 13.71 -18.86
C ARG A 81 2.58 12.81 -19.53
N ILE A 82 2.95 12.08 -20.58
CA ILE A 82 2.03 11.20 -21.30
C ILE A 82 1.60 10.03 -20.41
N ILE A 83 2.51 9.41 -19.65
CA ILE A 83 2.14 8.32 -18.72
C ILE A 83 1.19 8.82 -17.64
N ALA A 84 1.48 9.98 -17.05
CA ALA A 84 0.62 10.59 -16.05
C ALA A 84 -0.78 10.90 -16.62
N GLU A 85 -0.83 11.46 -17.84
CA GLU A 85 -2.06 11.82 -18.54
C GLU A 85 -2.96 10.62 -18.83
N TYR A 86 -2.40 9.45 -19.15
CA TYR A 86 -3.19 8.30 -19.57
C TYR A 86 -3.35 7.19 -18.52
N LEU A 87 -2.47 7.10 -17.51
CA LEU A 87 -2.45 6.00 -16.55
C LEU A 87 -2.42 6.48 -15.09
N THR A 88 -1.28 7.00 -14.63
CA THR A 88 -1.00 7.17 -13.18
C THR A 88 -2.02 8.06 -12.47
N ASN A 89 -2.42 9.15 -13.13
CA ASN A 89 -3.28 10.16 -12.54
C ASN A 89 -4.74 10.03 -12.98
N LYS A 90 -5.10 8.98 -13.72
CA LYS A 90 -6.50 8.74 -14.07
C LYS A 90 -7.29 8.40 -12.81
N ALA A 91 -8.40 9.11 -12.62
CA ALA A 91 -9.42 8.67 -11.68
C ALA A 91 -9.97 7.30 -12.08
N GLY A 92 -10.47 6.54 -11.12
CA GLY A 92 -10.96 5.19 -11.36
C GLY A 92 -12.20 5.10 -12.25
N ILE A 93 -12.54 3.89 -12.68
CA ILE A 93 -13.78 3.56 -13.39
C ILE A 93 -14.75 2.93 -12.43
N LEU A 94 -15.99 3.44 -12.39
CA LEU A 94 -17.07 2.85 -11.61
C LEU A 94 -17.61 1.60 -12.30
N ILE A 95 -17.26 0.43 -11.78
CA ILE A 95 -17.65 -0.92 -12.24
C ILE A 95 -19.05 -1.31 -11.76
N ASP A 96 -19.48 -0.81 -10.60
CA ASP A 96 -20.84 -1.05 -10.10
C ASP A 96 -21.40 0.12 -9.29
N LYS A 97 -22.58 0.61 -9.71
CA LYS A 97 -23.23 1.78 -9.12
C LYS A 97 -23.88 1.52 -7.76
N LYS A 98 -24.26 0.26 -7.47
CA LYS A 98 -24.98 -0.07 -6.22
C LYS A 98 -24.02 -0.17 -5.04
N THR A 99 -22.86 -0.74 -5.30
CA THR A 99 -21.80 -1.00 -4.34
C THR A 99 -20.80 0.15 -4.28
N GLY A 100 -20.64 0.89 -5.38
CA GLY A 100 -19.63 1.94 -5.54
C GLY A 100 -18.32 1.46 -6.18
N ALA A 101 -18.20 0.17 -6.55
CA ALA A 101 -16.96 -0.49 -6.98
C ALA A 101 -16.19 0.31 -8.01
N THR A 102 -14.95 0.69 -7.70
CA THR A 102 -14.10 1.54 -8.52
C THR A 102 -12.81 0.79 -8.85
N SER A 103 -12.49 0.68 -10.13
CA SER A 103 -11.27 0.05 -10.64
C SER A 103 -10.27 1.10 -11.11
N PHE A 104 -8.98 0.82 -10.93
CA PHE A 104 -7.88 1.59 -11.53
C PHE A 104 -7.07 0.76 -12.52
N ASP A 105 -7.62 -0.37 -12.95
CA ASP A 105 -6.98 -1.26 -13.89
C ASP A 105 -6.92 -0.62 -15.28
N PHE A 106 -5.71 -0.44 -15.81
CA PHE A 106 -5.49 0.18 -17.12
C PHE A 106 -6.24 -0.53 -18.26
N ARG A 107 -6.53 -1.83 -18.09
CA ARG A 107 -7.29 -2.63 -19.05
C ARG A 107 -8.77 -2.24 -19.08
N ASP A 108 -9.33 -1.72 -17.98
CA ASP A 108 -10.71 -1.23 -17.93
C ASP A 108 -10.85 0.13 -18.61
N PHE A 109 -9.81 0.97 -18.56
CA PHE A 109 -9.77 2.26 -19.28
C PHE A 109 -9.63 2.08 -20.78
N TYR A 110 -8.82 1.11 -21.19
CA TYR A 110 -8.51 0.87 -22.59
C TYR A 110 -8.75 -0.59 -22.95
N PRO A 111 -10.02 -1.05 -23.01
CA PRO A 111 -10.36 -2.47 -23.21
C PRO A 111 -9.99 -3.03 -24.59
N LYS A 112 -9.46 -2.19 -25.49
CA LYS A 112 -8.97 -2.57 -26.83
C LYS A 112 -7.44 -2.50 -26.93
N GLY A 113 -6.75 -2.41 -25.80
CA GLY A 113 -5.31 -2.20 -25.72
C GLY A 113 -4.92 -0.73 -25.57
N LEU A 114 -3.63 -0.50 -25.26
CA LEU A 114 -3.11 0.84 -24.97
C LEU A 114 -3.26 1.82 -26.16
N PRO A 115 -3.56 3.11 -25.87
CA PRO A 115 -3.42 4.23 -26.81
C PRO A 115 -2.07 4.26 -27.52
N LYS A 116 -2.05 4.77 -28.74
CA LYS A 116 -0.83 4.82 -29.58
C LYS A 116 0.25 5.67 -28.92
N GLU A 117 -0.13 6.83 -28.37
CA GLU A 117 0.74 7.78 -27.70
C GLU A 117 1.48 7.13 -26.52
N LEU A 118 0.79 6.31 -25.72
CA LEU A 118 1.41 5.53 -24.64
C LEU A 118 2.35 4.45 -25.19
N LYS A 119 1.95 3.68 -26.21
CA LYS A 119 2.77 2.59 -26.76
C LYS A 119 4.12 3.07 -27.31
N GLU A 120 4.17 4.31 -27.80
CA GLU A 120 5.37 4.92 -28.38
C GLU A 120 6.38 5.38 -27.33
N ILE A 121 5.91 5.71 -26.11
CA ILE A 121 6.76 6.28 -25.04
C ILE A 121 7.11 5.30 -23.91
N LEU A 122 6.38 4.18 -23.78
CA LEU A 122 6.68 3.15 -22.80
C LEU A 122 7.97 2.39 -23.14
N ASP A 123 8.74 2.04 -22.11
CA ASP A 123 9.91 1.18 -22.28
C ASP A 123 9.47 -0.21 -22.77
N PRO A 124 10.32 -0.94 -23.53
CA PRO A 124 9.97 -2.24 -24.09
C PRO A 124 9.46 -3.23 -23.05
N ASP A 125 10.12 -3.34 -21.90
CA ASP A 125 9.75 -4.27 -20.82
C ASP A 125 8.37 -3.92 -20.22
N ILE A 126 8.11 -2.63 -19.98
CA ILE A 126 6.82 -2.14 -19.47
C ILE A 126 5.70 -2.40 -20.48
N ARG A 127 5.96 -2.12 -21.76
CA ARG A 127 5.00 -2.39 -22.83
C ARG A 127 4.70 -3.87 -22.95
N GLU A 128 5.71 -4.73 -22.83
CA GLU A 128 5.54 -6.18 -22.89
C GLU A 128 4.72 -6.72 -21.71
N ILE A 129 4.94 -6.21 -20.49
CA ILE A 129 4.10 -6.54 -19.32
C ILE A 129 2.66 -6.14 -19.60
N MET A 130 2.40 -4.90 -20.02
CA MET A 130 1.04 -4.43 -20.29
C MET A 130 0.34 -5.20 -21.40
N GLU A 131 1.02 -5.53 -22.49
CA GLU A 131 0.48 -6.35 -23.57
C GLU A 131 0.18 -7.79 -23.11
N THR A 132 1.00 -8.33 -22.22
CA THR A 132 0.80 -9.64 -21.60
C THR A 132 -0.44 -9.63 -20.70
N GLU A 133 -0.64 -8.57 -19.91
CA GLU A 133 -1.84 -8.34 -19.10
C GLU A 133 -3.14 -8.24 -19.93
N TYR A 134 -3.09 -7.62 -21.11
CA TYR A 134 -4.24 -7.58 -22.03
C TYR A 134 -4.59 -8.96 -22.56
N LYS A 135 -3.60 -9.69 -23.08
CA LYS A 135 -3.81 -11.06 -23.61
C LYS A 135 -4.34 -11.99 -22.53
N HIS A 136 -3.83 -11.84 -21.31
CA HIS A 136 -4.30 -12.58 -20.15
C HIS A 136 -5.77 -12.31 -19.85
N MET A 137 -6.16 -11.05 -19.73
CA MET A 137 -7.56 -10.67 -19.49
C MET A 137 -8.50 -11.19 -20.58
N GLU A 138 -8.10 -11.13 -21.86
CA GLU A 138 -8.88 -11.70 -22.97
C GLU A 138 -9.09 -13.21 -22.78
N ASN A 139 -8.02 -13.96 -22.49
CA ASN A 139 -8.09 -15.40 -22.24
C ASN A 139 -8.95 -15.74 -21.01
N THR A 140 -8.78 -15.02 -19.91
CA THR A 140 -9.57 -15.20 -18.69
C THR A 140 -11.04 -14.92 -18.96
N ARG A 141 -11.36 -13.86 -19.71
CA ARG A 141 -12.73 -13.54 -20.10
C ARG A 141 -13.35 -14.65 -20.95
N GLU A 142 -12.61 -15.22 -21.89
CA GLU A 142 -13.07 -16.33 -22.73
C GLU A 142 -13.32 -17.60 -21.92
N ARG A 143 -12.44 -17.90 -20.95
CA ARG A 143 -12.54 -19.10 -20.11
C ARG A 143 -13.60 -18.97 -19.01
N PHE A 144 -13.61 -17.85 -18.30
CA PHE A 144 -14.29 -17.69 -17.02
C PHE A 144 -15.40 -16.62 -17.03
N GLY A 145 -15.64 -15.92 -18.15
CA GLY A 145 -16.89 -15.21 -18.40
C GLY A 145 -17.35 -14.25 -17.29
N ASN A 146 -18.39 -14.57 -16.53
CA ASN A 146 -18.83 -13.78 -15.36
C ASN A 146 -18.90 -14.69 -14.11
N THR A 147 -18.02 -15.68 -14.04
CA THR A 147 -18.01 -16.67 -12.97
C THR A 147 -17.77 -15.99 -11.62
N LYS A 148 -18.48 -16.46 -10.59
CA LYS A 148 -18.37 -15.96 -9.20
C LYS A 148 -17.30 -16.68 -8.38
N GLU A 149 -16.49 -17.51 -9.02
CA GLU A 149 -15.48 -18.34 -8.36
C GLU A 149 -14.17 -17.56 -8.30
N ILE A 150 -13.84 -17.09 -7.09
CA ILE A 150 -12.65 -16.29 -6.83
C ILE A 150 -11.36 -16.97 -7.29
N LEU A 151 -11.29 -18.29 -7.16
CA LEU A 151 -10.13 -19.11 -7.51
C LEU A 151 -9.95 -19.25 -9.04
N GLU A 152 -10.97 -18.91 -9.83
CA GLU A 152 -10.93 -18.95 -11.30
C GLU A 152 -10.76 -17.56 -11.93
N ALA A 153 -11.12 -16.49 -11.19
CA ALA A 153 -11.15 -15.14 -11.71
C ALA A 153 -9.76 -14.47 -11.68
N ASP A 154 -9.46 -13.66 -12.70
CA ASP A 154 -8.35 -12.71 -12.66
C ASP A 154 -8.66 -11.54 -11.70
N PHE A 155 -7.63 -10.83 -11.27
CA PHE A 155 -7.78 -9.64 -10.41
C PHE A 155 -7.29 -8.37 -11.10
N PRO A 156 -7.75 -7.20 -10.64
CA PRO A 156 -7.25 -5.91 -11.11
C PRO A 156 -5.74 -5.79 -10.96
N VAL A 157 -5.14 -5.09 -11.91
CA VAL A 157 -3.73 -4.68 -11.87
C VAL A 157 -3.65 -3.17 -12.03
N ASN A 158 -3.06 -2.48 -11.07
CA ASN A 158 -2.93 -1.04 -11.10
C ASN A 158 -1.49 -0.65 -11.43
N TYR A 159 -1.33 0.21 -12.43
CA TYR A 159 -0.02 0.67 -12.86
C TYR A 159 0.25 2.09 -12.34
N PHE A 160 1.43 2.27 -11.76
CA PHE A 160 1.92 3.54 -11.26
C PHE A 160 3.28 3.85 -11.85
N ARG A 161 3.51 5.15 -12.07
CA ARG A 161 4.83 5.68 -12.33
C ARG A 161 5.21 6.56 -11.15
N LEU A 162 6.11 6.04 -10.33
CA LEU A 162 6.62 6.67 -9.13
C LEU A 162 7.76 7.66 -9.43
N PRO A 163 8.18 8.46 -8.44
CA PRO A 163 9.26 9.44 -8.59
C PRO A 163 10.53 8.80 -9.16
N GLY A 164 11.32 9.57 -9.90
CA GLY A 164 12.50 9.05 -10.61
C GLY A 164 12.16 8.17 -11.83
N GLY A 165 10.88 8.14 -12.23
CA GLY A 165 10.40 7.42 -13.39
C GLY A 165 10.47 5.91 -13.22
N ILE A 166 10.18 5.43 -11.99
CA ILE A 166 10.14 4.01 -11.64
C ILE A 166 8.72 3.49 -11.85
N ASP A 167 8.61 2.38 -12.57
CA ASP A 167 7.32 1.79 -12.93
C ASP A 167 6.95 0.67 -11.96
N ILE A 168 5.71 0.68 -11.48
CA ILE A 168 5.18 -0.30 -10.53
C ILE A 168 3.87 -0.88 -11.04
N PHE A 169 3.74 -2.19 -10.96
CA PHE A 169 2.48 -2.90 -11.15
C PHE A 169 2.03 -3.48 -9.81
N LEU A 170 0.95 -2.95 -9.24
CA LEU A 170 0.27 -3.54 -8.09
C LEU A 170 -0.70 -4.59 -8.60
N ARG A 171 -0.46 -5.85 -8.26
CA ARG A 171 -1.23 -6.97 -8.80
C ARG A 171 -1.92 -7.73 -7.67
N GLY A 172 -3.25 -7.79 -7.79
CA GLY A 172 -4.07 -8.59 -6.89
C GLY A 172 -3.87 -10.07 -7.14
N TYR A 173 -3.90 -10.85 -6.07
CA TYR A 173 -3.64 -12.28 -6.08
C TYR A 173 -4.57 -12.97 -5.05
N ALA A 174 -5.12 -14.14 -5.40
CA ALA A 174 -6.10 -14.89 -4.58
C ALA A 174 -5.48 -15.88 -3.58
N HIS A 175 -4.20 -16.21 -3.76
CA HIS A 175 -3.37 -16.94 -2.80
C HIS A 175 -3.59 -18.45 -2.77
N ASP A 176 -4.16 -19.03 -3.82
CA ASP A 176 -4.47 -20.46 -3.87
C ASP A 176 -3.88 -21.21 -5.09
N LYS A 177 -3.84 -22.54 -4.96
CA LYS A 177 -3.25 -23.43 -5.96
C LYS A 177 -3.97 -23.37 -7.30
N GLN A 178 -5.31 -23.35 -7.25
CA GLN A 178 -6.13 -23.44 -8.45
C GLN A 178 -5.97 -22.18 -9.30
N TRP A 179 -5.88 -21.02 -8.62
CA TRP A 179 -5.54 -19.76 -9.25
C TRP A 179 -4.14 -19.81 -9.85
N GLN A 180 -3.12 -20.28 -9.12
CA GLN A 180 -1.77 -20.41 -9.69
C GLN A 180 -1.72 -21.34 -10.92
N GLU A 181 -2.46 -22.46 -10.92
CA GLU A 181 -2.58 -23.35 -12.08
C GLU A 181 -3.21 -22.65 -13.30
N ASN A 182 -4.17 -21.75 -13.06
CA ASN A 182 -4.88 -21.03 -14.11
C ASN A 182 -4.09 -19.82 -14.66
N HIS A 183 -3.28 -19.17 -13.83
CA HIS A 183 -2.67 -17.87 -14.10
C HIS A 183 -1.12 -17.91 -14.17
N GLY A 184 -0.46 -18.93 -13.62
CA GLY A 184 0.99 -18.99 -13.39
C GLY A 184 1.86 -18.82 -14.65
N GLU A 185 1.49 -19.45 -15.77
CA GLU A 185 2.23 -19.31 -17.04
C GLU A 185 2.27 -17.88 -17.57
N PHE A 186 1.24 -17.09 -17.27
CA PHE A 186 1.22 -15.67 -17.61
C PHE A 186 2.10 -14.85 -16.64
N LEU A 187 2.08 -15.19 -15.35
CA LEU A 187 2.89 -14.52 -14.33
C LEU A 187 4.39 -14.70 -14.56
N LYS A 188 4.80 -15.89 -14.99
CA LYS A 188 6.19 -16.19 -15.42
C LYS A 188 6.72 -15.14 -16.40
N LYS A 189 5.94 -14.83 -17.44
CA LYS A 189 6.32 -13.85 -18.47
C LYS A 189 6.44 -12.42 -17.94
N ILE A 190 5.62 -12.06 -16.96
CA ILE A 190 5.73 -10.75 -16.30
C ILE A 190 6.96 -10.71 -15.40
N ASN A 191 7.18 -11.76 -14.60
CA ASN A 191 8.26 -11.86 -13.63
C ASN A 191 9.65 -11.82 -14.29
N GLU A 192 9.79 -12.37 -15.49
CA GLU A 192 11.01 -12.25 -16.31
C GLU A 192 11.46 -10.79 -16.53
N LYS A 193 10.54 -9.83 -16.50
CA LYS A 193 10.82 -8.42 -16.74
C LYS A 193 11.07 -7.63 -15.46
N ALA A 194 10.72 -8.18 -14.30
CA ALA A 194 10.81 -7.49 -13.03
C ALA A 194 12.28 -7.30 -12.60
N LYS A 195 12.54 -6.20 -11.88
CA LYS A 195 13.79 -5.97 -11.12
C LYS A 195 13.60 -6.11 -9.63
N VAL A 196 12.41 -5.78 -9.16
CA VAL A 196 11.98 -6.03 -7.79
C VAL A 196 10.64 -6.75 -7.85
N ILE A 197 10.53 -7.85 -7.11
CA ILE A 197 9.26 -8.52 -6.85
C ILE A 197 8.95 -8.34 -5.36
N CYS A 198 7.88 -7.61 -5.07
CA CYS A 198 7.37 -7.49 -3.72
C CYS A 198 6.41 -8.65 -3.45
N ILE A 199 6.58 -9.29 -2.29
CA ILE A 199 5.77 -10.37 -1.80
C ILE A 199 5.08 -9.90 -0.55
N GLU A 200 3.78 -10.15 -0.47
CA GLU A 200 2.99 -9.94 0.73
C GLU A 200 3.47 -10.88 1.86
N GLY A 201 3.73 -10.34 3.03
CA GLY A 201 4.24 -11.01 4.21
C GLY A 201 3.15 -11.74 4.96
N PHE A 202 3.57 -12.68 5.81
CA PHE A 202 2.64 -13.44 6.64
C PHE A 202 1.90 -12.54 7.60
N ALA A 203 0.60 -12.79 7.71
CA ALA A 203 -0.23 -12.17 8.71
C ALA A 203 0.28 -12.46 10.13
N ASP A 204 0.82 -13.63 10.43
CA ASP A 204 1.31 -13.99 11.77
C ASP A 204 2.85 -13.97 11.89
N GLY A 205 3.55 -13.50 10.86
CA GLY A 205 5.00 -13.41 10.83
C GLY A 205 5.50 -12.02 11.23
N SER A 206 6.69 -11.97 11.83
CA SER A 206 7.38 -10.69 12.02
C SER A 206 7.90 -10.18 10.68
N PHE A 207 7.80 -8.87 10.45
CA PHE A 207 8.29 -8.24 9.22
C PHE A 207 9.75 -8.62 8.93
N GLY A 208 9.98 -9.12 7.71
CA GLY A 208 11.28 -9.55 7.19
C GLY A 208 11.55 -11.05 7.33
N THR A 209 10.60 -11.83 7.83
CA THR A 209 10.72 -13.29 7.95
C THR A 209 10.00 -14.03 6.82
N SER A 210 9.10 -13.36 6.10
CA SER A 210 8.15 -14.02 5.21
C SER A 210 8.81 -14.61 3.98
N LEU A 211 9.79 -13.90 3.40
CA LEU A 211 10.51 -14.35 2.22
C LEU A 211 11.22 -15.70 2.43
N ASP A 212 11.92 -15.87 3.55
CA ASP A 212 12.63 -17.13 3.82
C ASP A 212 11.67 -18.28 4.06
N LEU A 213 10.55 -18.00 4.75
CA LEU A 213 9.49 -18.98 4.99
C LEU A 213 8.86 -19.43 3.68
N TYR A 214 8.41 -18.50 2.82
CA TYR A 214 7.88 -18.81 1.49
C TYR A 214 8.89 -19.57 0.63
N TRP A 215 10.16 -19.23 0.72
CA TRP A 215 11.19 -19.88 -0.08
C TRP A 215 11.44 -21.33 0.33
N SER A 216 11.41 -21.64 1.62
CA SER A 216 11.96 -22.90 2.16
C SER A 216 10.90 -23.93 2.60
N HIS A 217 9.62 -23.57 2.64
CA HIS A 217 8.56 -24.47 3.13
C HIS A 217 7.35 -24.48 2.19
N SER A 218 6.87 -25.67 1.80
CA SER A 218 5.69 -25.80 0.93
C SER A 218 4.39 -26.11 1.69
N GLU A 219 4.47 -26.69 2.89
CA GLU A 219 3.28 -27.18 3.60
C GLU A 219 2.57 -26.03 4.34
N SER A 220 1.24 -25.96 4.16
CA SER A 220 0.31 -25.07 4.89
C SER A 220 0.48 -23.55 4.72
N GLN A 221 1.17 -23.10 3.66
CA GLN A 221 1.28 -21.67 3.39
C GLN A 221 0.05 -21.14 2.63
N PRO A 222 -0.68 -20.14 3.17
CA PRO A 222 -1.62 -19.37 2.37
C PRO A 222 -0.81 -18.64 1.29
N GLY A 223 -1.20 -18.72 0.01
CA GLY A 223 -0.50 -17.99 -1.06
C GLY A 223 -0.21 -18.77 -2.32
N HIS A 224 0.34 -19.98 -2.17
CA HIS A 224 1.24 -20.52 -3.19
C HIS A 224 2.33 -19.50 -3.63
N TYR A 225 2.76 -18.62 -2.71
CA TYR A 225 3.83 -17.65 -2.93
C TYR A 225 5.18 -18.32 -3.16
N ASP A 226 5.39 -19.49 -2.55
CA ASP A 226 6.52 -20.37 -2.84
C ASP A 226 6.58 -20.68 -4.34
N ALA A 227 5.48 -21.12 -4.93
CA ALA A 227 5.41 -21.43 -6.36
C ALA A 227 5.68 -20.18 -7.21
N LEU A 228 5.07 -19.04 -6.86
CA LEU A 228 5.31 -17.77 -7.55
C LEU A 228 6.80 -17.36 -7.54
N MET A 229 7.46 -17.45 -6.39
CA MET A 229 8.87 -17.08 -6.23
C MET A 229 9.80 -18.05 -6.98
N HIS A 230 9.58 -19.37 -6.84
CA HIS A 230 10.41 -20.38 -7.52
C HIS A 230 10.26 -20.30 -9.03
N GLU A 231 9.02 -20.19 -9.52
CA GLU A 231 8.74 -20.07 -10.94
C GLU A 231 9.35 -18.81 -11.53
N ALA A 232 9.31 -17.67 -10.82
CA ALA A 232 9.97 -16.45 -11.26
C ALA A 232 11.48 -16.66 -11.48
N VAL A 233 12.16 -17.29 -10.51
CA VAL A 233 13.61 -17.55 -10.61
C VAL A 233 13.93 -18.57 -11.71
N ASP A 234 13.12 -19.62 -11.84
CA ASP A 234 13.28 -20.64 -12.88
C ASP A 234 13.12 -20.07 -14.30
N THR A 235 12.27 -19.05 -14.47
CA THR A 235 12.11 -18.36 -15.76
C THR A 235 13.13 -17.25 -16.00
N GLY A 236 14.03 -17.00 -15.06
CA GLY A 236 15.18 -16.11 -15.25
C GLY A 236 15.12 -14.79 -14.50
N PHE A 237 14.18 -14.63 -13.56
CA PHE A 237 14.24 -13.52 -12.61
C PHE A 237 15.53 -13.61 -11.78
N ALA A 238 16.32 -12.54 -11.83
CA ALA A 238 17.59 -12.42 -11.11
C ALA A 238 17.66 -11.13 -10.25
N GLY A 239 16.51 -10.52 -9.99
CA GLY A 239 16.37 -9.28 -9.24
C GLY A 239 16.25 -9.50 -7.73
N LEU A 240 15.62 -8.55 -7.05
CA LEU A 240 15.42 -8.57 -5.60
C LEU A 240 13.98 -8.98 -5.26
N PHE A 241 13.84 -9.94 -4.35
CA PHE A 241 12.61 -10.12 -3.60
C PHE A 241 12.59 -9.17 -2.40
N THR A 242 11.42 -8.64 -2.07
CA THR A 242 11.22 -7.82 -0.86
C THR A 242 9.87 -8.10 -0.22
N GLU A 243 9.81 -7.96 1.11
CA GLU A 243 8.57 -7.92 1.89
C GLU A 243 8.25 -6.45 2.18
N ILE A 244 7.02 -5.99 1.92
CA ILE A 244 6.68 -4.55 2.02
C ILE A 244 5.48 -4.25 2.93
N ASP A 245 4.63 -5.22 3.16
CA ASP A 245 3.50 -5.15 4.07
C ASP A 245 3.92 -5.67 5.45
N ALA A 246 3.36 -5.08 6.52
CA ALA A 246 3.72 -5.41 7.90
C ALA A 246 2.48 -5.93 8.62
N ARG A 247 1.94 -7.04 8.11
CA ARG A 247 0.65 -7.61 8.50
C ARG A 247 0.68 -8.39 9.82
N ASP A 248 1.52 -8.05 10.77
CA ASP A 248 1.67 -8.79 12.04
C ASP A 248 0.41 -8.75 12.95
N VAL A 249 -0.52 -9.70 12.77
CA VAL A 249 -1.86 -9.77 13.38
C VAL A 249 -1.82 -10.16 14.84
N SER A 250 -0.79 -10.86 15.30
CA SER A 250 -0.60 -11.15 16.72
C SER A 250 -0.34 -9.86 17.51
N LYS A 251 0.22 -8.83 16.86
CA LYS A 251 0.58 -7.55 17.47
C LYS A 251 -0.55 -6.52 17.50
N ILE A 252 -1.55 -6.59 16.61
CA ILE A 252 -2.61 -5.57 16.50
C ILE A 252 -4.03 -6.14 16.64
N SER A 253 -4.22 -7.38 17.09
CA SER A 253 -5.59 -7.85 17.29
C SER A 253 -6.27 -7.13 18.46
N MET A 254 -7.17 -6.22 18.09
CA MET A 254 -7.98 -5.37 18.97
C MET A 254 -9.21 -6.10 19.56
N GLU A 255 -9.38 -7.41 19.28
CA GLU A 255 -10.59 -8.18 19.59
C GLU A 255 -10.31 -9.54 20.27
N SER A 256 -11.35 -10.05 20.97
CA SER A 256 -11.42 -11.37 21.64
C SER A 256 -11.50 -12.56 20.68
N SER A 257 -11.98 -12.32 19.46
CA SER A 257 -12.30 -13.38 18.52
C SER A 257 -11.06 -13.69 17.67
N PRO A 258 -10.77 -14.99 17.43
CA PRO A 258 -9.66 -15.35 16.58
C PRO A 258 -9.87 -14.74 15.18
N PRO A 259 -8.82 -14.20 14.54
CA PRO A 259 -8.87 -13.90 13.12
C PRO A 259 -9.13 -15.18 12.31
N PHE A 260 -9.21 -15.08 10.98
CA PHE A 260 -9.38 -16.22 10.06
C PHE A 260 -8.36 -17.38 10.26
N TYR A 261 -7.32 -17.15 11.05
CA TYR A 261 -6.31 -18.11 11.48
C TYR A 261 -6.35 -18.23 13.01
N ASN A 262 -6.28 -19.45 13.55
CA ASN A 262 -6.60 -19.90 14.92
C ASN A 262 -5.83 -19.25 16.12
N TYR A 263 -5.49 -17.97 16.10
CA TYR A 263 -4.80 -17.31 17.20
C TYR A 263 -5.78 -16.60 18.15
N PHE A 264 -5.87 -17.11 19.37
CA PHE A 264 -6.61 -16.47 20.46
C PHE A 264 -5.97 -15.11 20.78
N CYS A 265 -6.66 -14.04 20.47
CA CYS A 265 -6.32 -12.72 20.98
C CYS A 265 -7.21 -12.44 22.19
N SER A 266 -6.62 -12.19 23.36
CA SER A 266 -7.38 -11.77 24.54
C SER A 266 -7.98 -10.39 24.29
N GLU A 267 -9.21 -10.14 24.77
CA GLU A 267 -9.77 -8.78 24.77
C GLU A 267 -8.78 -7.80 25.38
N LEU A 268 -8.54 -6.69 24.69
CA LEU A 268 -7.78 -5.60 25.26
C LEU A 268 -8.59 -4.98 26.40
N PRO A 269 -7.95 -4.63 27.54
CA PRO A 269 -8.63 -4.02 28.67
C PRO A 269 -9.24 -2.67 28.26
N SER A 270 -10.32 -2.25 28.93
CA SER A 270 -10.97 -0.95 28.70
C SER A 270 -9.99 0.23 28.75
N ASP A 271 -9.00 0.13 29.63
CA ASP A 271 -8.01 1.16 29.87
C ASP A 271 -7.10 1.36 28.64
N PHE A 272 -6.86 0.32 27.83
CA PHE A 272 -6.13 0.45 26.57
C PHE A 272 -6.78 1.46 25.63
N PHE A 273 -8.10 1.34 25.43
CA PHE A 273 -8.84 2.25 24.55
C PHE A 273 -8.87 3.67 25.10
N SER A 274 -8.85 3.83 26.42
CA SER A 274 -8.78 5.14 27.07
C SER A 274 -7.41 5.78 26.81
N GLN A 275 -6.32 5.04 27.03
CA GLN A 275 -4.95 5.51 26.78
C GLN A 275 -4.70 5.83 25.30
N TYR A 276 -5.22 5.01 24.39
CA TYR A 276 -5.11 5.28 22.97
C TYR A 276 -5.92 6.52 22.56
N PHE A 277 -7.13 6.67 23.10
CA PHE A 277 -7.92 7.87 22.85
C PHE A 277 -7.27 9.14 23.41
N ASP A 278 -6.61 9.07 24.57
CA ASP A 278 -5.82 10.17 25.14
C ASP A 278 -4.61 10.53 24.25
N PHE A 279 -3.93 9.53 23.69
CA PHE A 279 -2.90 9.74 22.67
C PHE A 279 -3.46 10.46 21.44
N LEU A 280 -4.59 10.01 20.89
CA LEU A 280 -5.25 10.69 19.76
C LEU A 280 -5.67 12.11 20.14
N HIS A 281 -6.13 12.36 21.36
CA HIS A 281 -6.47 13.72 21.80
C HIS A 281 -5.25 14.66 21.81
N ARG A 282 -4.08 14.15 22.21
CA ARG A 282 -2.85 14.93 22.24
C ARG A 282 -2.26 15.12 20.85
N GLU A 283 -2.19 14.04 20.07
CA GLU A 283 -1.39 13.99 18.84
C GLU A 283 -2.24 14.16 17.57
N HIS A 284 -3.55 13.93 17.64
CA HIS A 284 -4.50 14.06 16.53
C HIS A 284 -5.91 14.54 16.97
N PRO A 285 -6.02 15.72 17.61
CA PRO A 285 -7.26 16.16 18.25
C PRO A 285 -8.47 16.26 17.32
N ASN A 286 -8.30 16.52 16.02
CA ASN A 286 -9.43 16.55 15.08
C ASN A 286 -10.00 15.14 14.84
N LEU A 287 -9.14 14.12 14.70
CA LEU A 287 -9.57 12.73 14.62
C LEU A 287 -10.25 12.29 15.93
N ALA A 288 -9.66 12.62 17.08
CA ALA A 288 -10.24 12.31 18.39
C ALA A 288 -11.64 12.92 18.55
N LYS A 289 -11.85 14.16 18.06
CA LYS A 289 -13.16 14.81 18.03
C LYS A 289 -14.17 14.08 17.13
N ILE A 290 -13.72 13.56 15.98
CA ILE A 290 -14.57 12.79 15.07
C ILE A 290 -14.99 11.47 15.72
N ILE A 291 -14.07 10.79 16.40
CA ILE A 291 -14.33 9.50 17.06
C ILE A 291 -15.21 9.69 18.31
N GLY A 292 -14.95 10.73 19.10
CA GLY A 292 -15.83 11.17 20.18
C GLY A 292 -15.55 10.58 21.56
N SER A 293 -15.25 9.27 21.69
CA SER A 293 -14.81 8.69 22.97
C SER A 293 -14.03 7.38 22.82
N PRO A 294 -13.41 6.86 23.90
CA PRO A 294 -12.77 5.55 23.91
C PRO A 294 -13.71 4.39 23.49
N LYS A 295 -15.01 4.50 23.79
CA LYS A 295 -16.00 3.47 23.42
C LYS A 295 -16.21 3.44 21.91
N GLU A 296 -16.36 4.60 21.28
CA GLU A 296 -16.47 4.73 19.83
C GLU A 296 -15.14 4.35 19.14
N LEU A 297 -13.98 4.66 19.74
CA LEU A 297 -12.68 4.18 19.24
C LEU A 297 -12.64 2.65 19.17
N LYS A 298 -13.09 1.96 20.22
CA LYS A 298 -13.22 0.49 20.20
C LYS A 298 -14.13 0.02 19.06
N GLN A 299 -15.26 0.68 18.83
CA GLN A 299 -16.18 0.32 17.75
C GLN A 299 -15.56 0.52 16.36
N VAL A 300 -14.85 1.62 16.14
CA VAL A 300 -14.15 1.89 14.87
C VAL A 300 -13.06 0.86 14.62
N LEU A 301 -12.19 0.62 15.59
CA LEU A 301 -11.13 -0.39 15.50
C LEU A 301 -11.70 -1.78 15.25
N SER A 302 -12.81 -2.13 15.91
CA SER A 302 -13.47 -3.40 15.66
C SER A 302 -14.07 -3.50 14.27
N ALA A 303 -14.74 -2.44 13.82
CA ALA A 303 -15.31 -2.39 12.48
C ALA A 303 -14.27 -2.34 11.37
N LEU A 304 -13.00 -2.03 11.67
CA LEU A 304 -11.83 -2.06 10.78
C LEU A 304 -10.91 -3.27 11.01
N SER A 305 -11.27 -4.17 11.93
CA SER A 305 -10.44 -5.32 12.30
C SER A 305 -10.40 -6.40 11.21
N THR A 306 -9.48 -7.36 11.37
CA THR A 306 -9.30 -8.53 10.49
C THR A 306 -10.17 -9.73 10.91
N THR A 307 -11.15 -9.54 11.81
CA THR A 307 -12.08 -10.61 12.20
C THR A 307 -13.03 -10.96 11.07
N LYS A 308 -13.66 -12.14 11.16
CA LYS A 308 -14.63 -12.59 10.15
C LYS A 308 -15.77 -11.58 10.01
N GLU A 309 -16.25 -11.04 11.11
CA GLU A 309 -17.30 -10.02 11.15
C GLU A 309 -16.81 -8.69 10.56
N GLY A 310 -15.63 -8.22 10.96
CA GLY A 310 -15.03 -6.98 10.43
C GLY A 310 -14.79 -7.06 8.92
N ILE A 311 -14.15 -8.13 8.45
CA ILE A 311 -13.91 -8.37 7.02
C ILE A 311 -15.24 -8.53 6.29
N ALA A 312 -16.16 -9.41 6.74
CA ALA A 312 -17.43 -9.63 6.06
C ALA A 312 -18.30 -8.36 5.99
N ALA A 313 -18.22 -7.49 6.99
CA ALA A 313 -18.93 -6.22 6.98
C ALA A 313 -18.44 -5.31 5.86
N ARG A 314 -17.13 -5.30 5.57
CA ARG A 314 -16.49 -4.42 4.56
C ARG A 314 -16.36 -5.09 3.19
N LYS A 315 -16.47 -6.42 3.14
CA LYS A 315 -16.19 -7.21 1.96
C LYS A 315 -17.31 -7.18 0.93
N LYS A 316 -16.97 -6.76 -0.29
CA LYS A 316 -17.81 -6.76 -1.47
C LYS A 316 -16.98 -7.16 -2.68
N GLU A 317 -17.24 -8.37 -3.17
CA GLU A 317 -16.66 -8.88 -4.40
C GLU A 317 -17.64 -8.70 -5.56
N ILE A 318 -17.11 -8.28 -6.71
CA ILE A 318 -17.88 -8.11 -7.93
C ILE A 318 -17.17 -8.84 -9.05
N TYR A 319 -17.89 -9.76 -9.67
CA TYR A 319 -17.37 -10.58 -10.75
C TYR A 319 -17.89 -10.07 -12.08
N ARG A 320 -16.97 -9.76 -12.99
CA ARG A 320 -17.31 -9.27 -14.33
C ARG A 320 -16.19 -9.55 -15.32
N GLN A 321 -16.56 -10.14 -16.45
CA GLN A 321 -15.64 -10.41 -17.57
C GLN A 321 -14.38 -11.20 -17.14
N GLY A 322 -14.57 -12.19 -16.27
CA GLY A 322 -13.53 -13.08 -15.78
C GLY A 322 -12.70 -12.43 -14.68
N LYS A 323 -13.06 -11.22 -14.24
CA LYS A 323 -12.31 -10.46 -13.24
C LYS A 323 -13.10 -10.31 -11.94
N CYS A 324 -12.42 -10.44 -10.80
CA CYS A 324 -12.95 -10.17 -9.46
C CYS A 324 -12.46 -8.81 -8.95
N TYR A 325 -13.37 -7.85 -8.81
CA TYR A 325 -13.10 -6.56 -8.17
C TYR A 325 -13.44 -6.68 -6.69
N SER A 326 -12.49 -6.32 -5.82
CA SER A 326 -12.64 -6.44 -4.36
C SER A 326 -12.49 -5.10 -3.63
N ASP A 327 -13.31 -5.00 -2.59
CA ASP A 327 -13.34 -4.20 -1.35
C ASP A 327 -13.15 -2.68 -1.29
N PHE A 328 -14.02 -2.12 -0.45
CA PHE A 328 -13.99 -0.78 0.13
C PHE A 328 -13.92 -0.89 1.66
N PRO A 329 -12.73 -0.76 2.25
CA PRO A 329 -12.55 -1.05 3.67
C PRO A 329 -12.75 0.19 4.55
N TYR A 330 -13.29 1.28 4.02
CA TYR A 330 -13.47 2.51 4.78
C TYR A 330 -14.77 2.49 5.58
N LEU A 331 -14.82 3.30 6.63
CA LEU A 331 -16.03 3.49 7.44
C LEU A 331 -16.53 4.92 7.35
N SER A 332 -17.81 5.13 7.13
CA SER A 332 -18.44 6.44 7.30
C SER A 332 -18.43 6.86 8.77
N LYS A 333 -18.68 8.14 9.02
CA LYS A 333 -18.78 8.70 10.39
C LYS A 333 -19.90 8.06 11.21
N GLU A 334 -20.90 7.49 10.54
CA GLU A 334 -21.99 6.74 11.15
C GLU A 334 -21.64 5.26 11.40
N GLY A 335 -20.38 4.85 11.17
CA GLY A 335 -19.92 3.47 11.36
C GLY A 335 -20.39 2.49 10.29
N LYS A 336 -20.76 2.97 9.10
CA LYS A 336 -21.18 2.12 7.96
C LYS A 336 -20.04 1.98 6.96
N VAL A 337 -20.07 0.96 6.10
CA VAL A 337 -19.09 0.85 5.00
C VAL A 337 -19.16 2.08 4.09
N SER A 338 -17.99 2.64 3.77
CA SER A 338 -17.80 3.74 2.85
C SER A 338 -16.96 3.30 1.65
N PRO A 339 -17.33 3.68 0.41
CA PRO A 339 -16.52 3.43 -0.78
C PRO A 339 -15.30 4.36 -0.90
N GLU A 340 -15.25 5.40 -0.08
CA GLU A 340 -14.21 6.43 -0.08
C GLU A 340 -13.58 6.51 1.32
N PRO A 341 -12.29 6.86 1.44
CA PRO A 341 -11.68 7.20 2.72
C PRO A 341 -12.42 8.32 3.45
N THR A 342 -12.38 8.30 4.78
CA THR A 342 -13.24 9.13 5.64
C THR A 342 -12.55 9.73 6.86
N PHE A 343 -11.22 9.63 6.93
CA PHE A 343 -10.40 10.01 8.08
C PHE A 343 -10.35 8.98 9.21
N LEU A 344 -11.22 7.97 9.17
CA LEU A 344 -11.27 6.90 10.17
C LEU A 344 -10.32 5.75 9.86
N GLU A 345 -9.36 5.92 8.94
CA GLU A 345 -8.44 4.86 8.55
C GLU A 345 -7.47 4.49 9.67
N LEU A 346 -7.90 3.53 10.49
CA LEU A 346 -7.23 2.97 11.66
C LEU A 346 -7.12 1.45 11.56
N GLY A 347 -6.31 0.88 12.44
CA GLY A 347 -6.13 -0.55 12.54
C GLY A 347 -5.25 -1.14 11.43
N GLN A 348 -4.98 -2.42 11.61
CA GLN A 348 -3.91 -3.13 10.93
C GLN A 348 -4.02 -3.19 9.41
N HIS A 349 -5.22 -3.44 8.89
CA HIS A 349 -5.40 -3.66 7.46
C HIS A 349 -5.06 -2.40 6.66
N LEU A 350 -5.52 -1.23 7.12
CA LEU A 350 -5.22 0.05 6.49
C LEU A 350 -3.78 0.51 6.77
N PHE A 351 -3.27 0.22 7.96
CA PHE A 351 -1.86 0.45 8.30
C PHE A 351 -0.92 -0.25 7.32
N THR A 352 -1.15 -1.54 7.06
CA THR A 352 -0.26 -2.31 6.20
C THR A 352 -0.26 -1.79 4.76
N ASP A 353 -1.40 -1.33 4.28
CA ASP A 353 -1.54 -0.76 2.94
C ASP A 353 -0.89 0.61 2.83
N ALA A 354 -0.99 1.41 3.89
CA ALA A 354 -0.33 2.69 3.96
C ALA A 354 1.20 2.54 4.06
N LEU A 355 1.68 1.62 4.91
CA LEU A 355 3.12 1.40 5.09
C LEU A 355 3.78 0.85 3.83
N SER A 356 3.18 -0.15 3.18
CA SER A 356 3.69 -0.68 1.92
C SER A 356 3.74 0.39 0.82
N ALA A 357 2.72 1.26 0.72
CA ALA A 357 2.76 2.41 -0.19
C ALA A 357 3.97 3.31 0.10
N ILE A 358 4.27 3.60 1.38
CA ILE A 358 5.49 4.34 1.77
C ILE A 358 6.75 3.58 1.35
N LYS A 359 6.85 2.28 1.65
CA LYS A 359 8.04 1.47 1.31
C LYS A 359 8.26 1.39 -0.20
N LEU A 360 7.21 1.29 -1.01
CA LEU A 360 7.32 1.34 -2.48
C LEU A 360 7.91 2.66 -2.97
N HIS A 361 7.56 3.80 -2.34
CA HIS A 361 8.22 5.08 -2.62
C HIS A 361 9.70 5.07 -2.22
N LEU A 362 10.07 4.48 -1.09
CA LEU A 362 11.47 4.35 -0.66
C LEU A 362 12.29 3.47 -1.64
N ILE A 363 11.71 2.35 -2.07
CA ILE A 363 12.33 1.45 -3.06
C ILE A 363 12.51 2.17 -4.40
N ALA A 364 11.49 2.91 -4.86
CA ALA A 364 11.57 3.69 -6.07
C ALA A 364 12.68 4.77 -5.99
N GLU A 365 12.84 5.45 -4.86
CA GLU A 365 13.93 6.41 -4.68
C GLU A 365 15.31 5.72 -4.74
N LEU A 366 15.48 4.55 -4.10
CA LEU A 366 16.71 3.76 -4.20
C LEU A 366 17.03 3.32 -5.65
N MET A 367 16.01 2.93 -6.44
CA MET A 367 16.16 2.60 -7.86
C MET A 367 16.49 3.83 -8.71
N ALA A 368 15.85 4.95 -8.42
CA ALA A 368 16.06 6.21 -9.14
C ALA A 368 17.49 6.72 -8.97
N ASP A 369 18.07 6.50 -7.79
CA ASP A 369 19.43 6.93 -7.45
C ASP A 369 20.50 5.88 -7.75
N GLY A 370 20.09 4.70 -8.24
CA GLY A 370 20.98 3.65 -8.69
C GLY A 370 21.64 2.85 -7.56
N TYR A 371 21.09 2.91 -6.35
CA TYR A 371 21.51 2.05 -5.23
C TYR A 371 21.02 0.60 -5.42
N ILE A 372 19.92 0.42 -6.15
CA ILE A 372 19.46 -0.87 -6.68
C ILE A 372 19.13 -0.73 -8.17
N GLU A 373 19.10 -1.85 -8.89
CA GLU A 373 18.90 -1.85 -10.34
C GLU A 373 17.55 -1.23 -10.73
N LYS A 374 17.56 -0.29 -11.68
CA LYS A 374 16.36 0.36 -12.20
C LYS A 374 15.58 -0.56 -13.14
N GLY A 375 14.27 -0.57 -13.00
CA GLY A 375 13.33 -1.29 -13.88
C GLY A 375 11.96 -1.49 -13.23
N PRO A 376 11.14 -2.42 -13.75
CA PRO A 376 9.79 -2.64 -13.27
C PRO A 376 9.78 -3.25 -11.86
N ILE A 377 8.94 -2.71 -10.98
CA ILE A 377 8.55 -3.35 -9.72
C ILE A 377 7.22 -4.09 -9.97
N ILE A 378 7.16 -5.36 -9.62
CA ILE A 378 5.91 -6.13 -9.57
C ILE A 378 5.58 -6.38 -8.11
N ASP A 379 4.44 -5.90 -7.66
CA ASP A 379 3.99 -6.03 -6.29
C ASP A 379 2.80 -6.99 -6.22
N TYR A 380 3.01 -8.14 -5.60
CA TYR A 380 2.01 -9.18 -5.46
C TYR A 380 1.33 -9.10 -4.11
N GLU A 381 0.04 -8.79 -4.13
CA GLU A 381 -0.72 -8.56 -2.91
C GLU A 381 -2.09 -9.21 -2.95
N GLY A 382 -2.66 -9.47 -1.77
CA GLY A 382 -4.03 -9.91 -1.66
C GLY A 382 -4.97 -8.91 -2.33
N ALA A 383 -5.88 -9.41 -3.15
CA ALA A 383 -6.79 -8.57 -3.93
C ALA A 383 -7.57 -7.52 -3.11
N PHE A 384 -7.80 -7.77 -1.82
CA PHE A 384 -8.49 -6.87 -0.90
C PHE A 384 -7.68 -5.60 -0.54
N HIS A 385 -6.37 -5.59 -0.81
CA HIS A 385 -5.45 -4.49 -0.47
C HIS A 385 -5.30 -3.44 -1.58
N LEU A 386 -5.62 -3.81 -2.82
CA LEU A 386 -5.32 -3.00 -4.01
C LEU A 386 -5.95 -1.60 -3.97
N SER A 387 -7.21 -1.49 -3.57
CA SER A 387 -7.95 -0.23 -3.61
C SER A 387 -7.34 0.81 -2.66
N ASN A 388 -6.97 0.39 -1.44
CA ASN A 388 -6.31 1.21 -0.44
C ASN A 388 -4.91 1.63 -0.87
N LYS A 389 -4.08 0.67 -1.25
CA LYS A 389 -2.68 0.94 -1.63
C LYS A 389 -2.61 1.91 -2.79
N SER A 390 -3.51 1.74 -3.75
CA SER A 390 -3.64 2.62 -4.90
C SER A 390 -4.03 4.05 -4.53
N PHE A 391 -4.83 4.22 -3.47
CA PHE A 391 -5.09 5.54 -2.91
C PHE A 391 -3.84 6.08 -2.20
N PHE A 392 -3.25 5.31 -1.28
CA PHE A 392 -2.10 5.71 -0.48
C PHE A 392 -0.84 6.04 -1.30
N LEU A 393 -0.59 5.34 -2.41
CA LEU A 393 0.52 5.65 -3.32
C LEU A 393 0.36 7.03 -3.98
N ARG A 394 -0.88 7.49 -4.21
CA ARG A 394 -1.18 8.82 -4.75
C ARG A 394 -1.18 9.92 -3.68
N TYR A 395 -1.38 9.55 -2.42
CA TYR A 395 -1.43 10.48 -1.28
C TYR A 395 -0.52 10.01 -0.14
N PRO A 396 0.80 9.98 -0.36
CA PRO A 396 1.74 9.43 0.62
C PRO A 396 1.77 10.20 1.94
N GLN A 397 1.42 11.49 1.98
CA GLN A 397 1.22 12.22 3.24
C GLN A 397 0.16 11.57 4.10
N TYR A 398 -1.00 11.32 3.49
CA TYR A 398 -2.11 10.71 4.17
C TYR A 398 -1.79 9.27 4.57
N ALA A 399 -1.06 8.54 3.72
CA ALA A 399 -0.53 7.23 4.06
C ALA A 399 0.40 7.31 5.30
N MET A 400 1.31 8.27 5.36
CA MET A 400 2.19 8.46 6.51
C MET A 400 1.42 8.85 7.76
N GLU A 401 0.35 9.64 7.65
CA GLU A 401 -0.55 9.93 8.77
C GLU A 401 -1.24 8.66 9.28
N VAL A 402 -1.78 7.81 8.38
CA VAL A 402 -2.30 6.48 8.72
C VAL A 402 -1.25 5.65 9.43
N VAL A 403 -0.03 5.59 8.89
CA VAL A 403 1.10 4.88 9.47
C VAL A 403 1.35 5.38 10.88
N LEU A 404 1.50 6.68 11.12
CA LEU A 404 1.87 7.19 12.44
C LEU A 404 0.77 7.06 13.49
N ARG A 405 -0.51 7.15 13.13
CA ARG A 405 -1.59 6.93 14.11
C ARG A 405 -1.68 5.46 14.56
N THR A 406 -1.27 4.52 13.71
CA THR A 406 -1.41 3.07 13.96
C THR A 406 -0.09 2.34 14.24
N VAL A 407 1.09 2.90 13.91
CA VAL A 407 2.40 2.25 14.13
C VAL A 407 2.71 2.04 15.61
N ASN A 408 2.20 2.92 16.47
CA ASN A 408 2.27 2.72 17.92
C ASN A 408 1.48 1.49 18.38
N GLU A 409 0.47 1.05 17.62
CA GLU A 409 -0.26 -0.20 17.88
C GLU A 409 0.62 -1.43 17.58
N LEU A 410 1.43 -1.41 16.51
CA LEU A 410 2.45 -2.46 16.27
C LEU A 410 3.48 -2.51 17.39
N MET A 411 3.98 -1.34 17.80
CA MET A 411 4.98 -1.22 18.85
C MET A 411 4.41 -1.71 20.20
N ALA A 412 3.15 -1.39 20.50
CA ALA A 412 2.41 -1.95 21.62
C ALA A 412 2.23 -3.48 21.53
N GLY A 413 1.99 -4.01 20.33
CA GLY A 413 1.89 -5.45 20.09
C GLY A 413 3.16 -6.22 20.45
N ARG A 414 4.33 -5.68 20.10
CA ARG A 414 5.63 -6.26 20.51
C ARG A 414 5.73 -6.38 22.04
N VAL A 415 5.21 -5.40 22.76
CA VAL A 415 5.20 -5.37 24.23
C VAL A 415 4.14 -6.33 24.81
N LYS A 416 3.01 -6.52 24.12
CA LYS A 416 1.95 -7.49 24.50
C LYS A 416 2.43 -8.93 24.41
N GLU A 417 3.20 -9.29 23.37
CA GLU A 417 3.83 -10.62 23.25
C GLU A 417 4.77 -10.92 24.42
N ALA A 418 5.38 -9.89 25.01
CA ALA A 418 6.16 -9.98 26.25
C ALA A 418 5.30 -10.05 27.54
N GLY A 419 3.97 -9.90 27.44
CA GLY A 419 3.02 -10.04 28.53
C GLY A 419 2.86 -8.80 29.44
N ASN A 420 3.30 -7.61 29.01
CA ASN A 420 3.43 -6.43 29.88
C ASN A 420 2.51 -5.25 29.48
N ILE A 421 1.21 -5.34 29.81
CA ILE A 421 0.22 -4.31 29.47
C ILE A 421 0.62 -2.88 29.94
N PRO A 422 1.18 -2.65 31.15
CA PRO A 422 1.64 -1.32 31.55
C PRO A 422 2.72 -0.70 30.65
N GLU A 423 3.56 -1.50 29.99
CA GLU A 423 4.56 -0.99 29.05
C GLU A 423 3.95 -0.53 27.73
N ILE A 424 2.78 -1.07 27.35
CA ILE A 424 2.01 -0.61 26.18
C ILE A 424 1.58 0.85 26.37
N TYR A 425 1.15 1.22 27.58
CA TYR A 425 0.72 2.59 27.87
C TYR A 425 1.87 3.58 27.74
N LYS A 426 3.10 3.18 28.08
CA LYS A 426 4.29 4.02 27.90
C LYS A 426 4.55 4.36 26.43
N VAL A 427 4.23 3.45 25.50
CA VAL A 427 4.35 3.71 24.06
C VAL A 427 3.40 4.83 23.63
N PHE A 428 2.17 4.86 24.15
CA PHE A 428 1.21 5.93 23.87
C PHE A 428 1.57 7.23 24.61
N GLU A 429 2.05 7.16 25.83
CA GLU A 429 2.42 8.34 26.62
C GLU A 429 3.66 9.04 26.03
N ASN A 430 4.68 8.27 25.64
CA ASN A 430 5.95 8.76 25.12
C ASN A 430 6.46 7.85 23.98
N PRO A 431 5.95 8.04 22.74
CA PRO A 431 6.37 7.24 21.61
C PRO A 431 7.88 7.39 21.32
N ASP A 432 8.58 6.27 21.09
CA ASP A 432 9.95 6.33 20.59
C ASP A 432 9.94 6.64 19.09
N TRP A 433 9.96 7.93 18.80
CA TRP A 433 9.97 8.45 17.44
C TRP A 433 11.20 8.01 16.62
N SER A 434 12.33 7.72 17.28
CA SER A 434 13.51 7.22 16.58
C SER A 434 13.31 5.78 16.14
N GLU A 435 12.73 4.94 16.99
CA GLU A 435 12.46 3.54 16.64
C GLU A 435 11.35 3.43 15.59
N ILE A 436 10.27 4.21 15.73
CA ILE A 436 9.20 4.30 14.72
C ILE A 436 9.77 4.69 13.34
N THR A 437 10.66 5.68 13.29
CA THR A 437 11.30 6.10 12.04
C THR A 437 12.11 4.97 11.41
N LYS A 438 12.87 4.22 12.21
CA LYS A 438 13.65 3.07 11.74
C LYS A 438 12.76 1.97 11.18
N GLU A 439 11.65 1.65 11.84
CA GLU A 439 10.71 0.63 11.37
C GLU A 439 10.03 1.02 10.05
N ILE A 440 9.66 2.29 9.89
CA ILE A 440 9.09 2.79 8.64
C ILE A 440 10.12 2.65 7.51
N ALA A 441 11.37 3.07 7.74
CA ALA A 441 12.45 3.06 6.76
C ALA A 441 13.08 1.69 6.51
N ARG A 442 12.81 0.68 7.35
CA ARG A 442 13.38 -0.66 7.25
C ARG A 442 12.90 -1.34 5.95
N LEU A 443 13.83 -1.73 5.09
CA LEU A 443 13.58 -2.50 3.87
C LEU A 443 14.29 -3.85 3.96
N ILE A 444 13.67 -4.89 3.41
CA ILE A 444 14.20 -6.25 3.46
C ILE A 444 14.34 -6.74 2.04
N PHE A 445 15.58 -6.75 1.53
CA PHE A 445 15.87 -7.26 0.20
C PHE A 445 16.62 -8.58 0.28
N LYS A 446 16.21 -9.52 -0.56
CA LYS A 446 16.90 -10.79 -0.78
C LYS A 446 17.05 -11.05 -2.26
N GLU A 447 18.19 -11.60 -2.68
CA GLU A 447 18.37 -12.08 -4.05
C GLU A 447 18.47 -13.61 -4.05
N PRO A 448 17.97 -14.30 -5.08
CA PRO A 448 18.25 -15.71 -5.25
C PRO A 448 19.74 -15.95 -5.54
N GLU A 449 20.29 -17.00 -4.97
CA GLU A 449 21.64 -17.47 -5.29
C GLU A 449 21.78 -17.74 -6.80
N LYS A 450 22.91 -17.32 -7.37
CA LYS A 450 23.15 -17.36 -8.82
C LYS A 450 23.78 -18.68 -9.32
N ASP A 451 23.87 -19.71 -8.46
CA ASP A 451 24.44 -21.01 -8.82
C ASP A 451 23.46 -21.80 -9.69
N PRO A 452 23.72 -21.96 -11.01
CA PRO A 452 22.81 -22.65 -11.90
C PRO A 452 22.74 -24.16 -11.63
N SER A 453 23.70 -24.73 -10.89
CA SER A 453 23.73 -26.17 -10.59
C SER A 453 22.76 -26.57 -9.47
N LYS A 454 22.29 -25.60 -8.68
CA LYS A 454 21.32 -25.81 -7.61
C LYS A 454 19.89 -25.59 -8.09
N PRO A 455 18.92 -26.44 -7.69
CA PRO A 455 17.51 -26.23 -7.99
C PRO A 455 16.90 -25.12 -7.13
N THR A 456 15.83 -24.51 -7.60
CA THR A 456 14.92 -23.65 -6.80
C THR A 456 13.94 -24.47 -5.97
N ALA A 457 13.59 -25.68 -6.43
CA ALA A 457 12.70 -26.59 -5.73
C ALA A 457 13.16 -26.86 -4.28
N ILE A 458 12.19 -26.81 -3.35
CA ILE A 458 12.42 -26.97 -1.92
C ILE A 458 13.12 -28.30 -1.62
N GLY A 459 14.26 -28.23 -0.93
CA GLY A 459 15.07 -29.38 -0.62
C GLY A 459 16.45 -29.03 -0.03
N PRO A 460 17.26 -30.04 0.34
CA PRO A 460 18.56 -29.82 0.99
C PRO A 460 19.59 -29.09 0.12
N ASP A 461 19.47 -29.21 -1.21
CA ASP A 461 20.38 -28.60 -2.19
C ASP A 461 19.80 -27.33 -2.84
N GLN A 462 18.71 -26.80 -2.29
CA GLN A 462 18.02 -25.63 -2.83
C GLN A 462 18.95 -24.41 -2.90
N ARG A 463 18.78 -23.59 -3.95
CA ARG A 463 19.34 -22.24 -4.01
C ARG A 463 18.93 -21.46 -2.77
N GLN A 464 19.85 -20.69 -2.21
CA GLN A 464 19.53 -19.85 -1.05
C GLN A 464 18.94 -18.50 -1.48
N LEU A 465 18.10 -17.90 -0.63
CA LEU A 465 17.87 -16.46 -0.66
C LEU A 465 18.94 -15.77 0.16
N ILE A 466 19.69 -14.88 -0.49
CA ILE A 466 20.83 -14.18 0.08
C ILE A 466 20.38 -12.76 0.45
N ASP A 467 20.58 -12.39 1.72
CA ASP A 467 20.29 -11.04 2.20
C ASP A 467 21.09 -9.99 1.44
N LYS A 468 20.39 -8.92 1.06
CA LYS A 468 20.96 -7.69 0.52
C LYS A 468 20.73 -6.57 1.51
N PRO A 469 21.67 -6.34 2.44
CA PRO A 469 21.52 -5.28 3.42
C PRO A 469 21.56 -3.92 2.73
N ILE A 470 20.47 -3.18 2.83
CA ILE A 470 20.34 -1.81 2.33
C ILE A 470 19.75 -0.98 3.46
N ASP A 471 20.56 -0.09 4.02
CA ASP A 471 20.11 0.86 5.04
C ASP A 471 19.74 2.18 4.36
N PHE A 472 18.43 2.40 4.21
CA PHE A 472 17.90 3.63 3.60
C PHE A 472 18.33 4.88 4.39
N LEU A 473 18.31 4.82 5.73
CA LEU A 473 18.64 5.97 6.57
C LEU A 473 20.12 6.33 6.45
N GLU A 474 21.00 5.32 6.43
CA GLU A 474 22.44 5.52 6.25
C GLU A 474 22.75 6.14 4.87
N ILE A 475 22.19 5.57 3.81
CA ILE A 475 22.39 6.01 2.42
C ILE A 475 22.02 7.48 2.23
N TYR A 476 20.89 7.90 2.79
CA TYR A 476 20.40 9.27 2.66
C TYR A 476 20.83 10.19 3.82
N HIS A 477 21.72 9.72 4.69
CA HIS A 477 22.27 10.48 5.83
C HIS A 477 21.18 11.06 6.74
N ILE A 478 20.15 10.27 7.00
CA ILE A 478 18.99 10.66 7.79
C ILE A 478 19.21 10.23 9.24
N ASN A 479 19.29 11.19 10.17
CA ASN A 479 19.33 10.90 11.60
C ASN A 479 17.90 10.71 12.17
N PRO A 480 17.48 9.48 12.54
CA PRO A 480 16.12 9.23 13.03
C PRO A 480 15.79 9.97 14.34
N GLN A 481 16.78 10.44 15.10
CA GLN A 481 16.56 11.22 16.33
C GLN A 481 16.17 12.68 16.06
N GLU A 482 16.44 13.19 14.85
CA GLU A 482 16.31 14.62 14.54
C GLU A 482 15.11 14.95 13.63
N ILE A 483 14.54 13.95 12.94
CA ILE A 483 13.46 14.19 11.97
C ILE A 483 12.17 14.63 12.66
N MET A 484 11.81 13.94 13.73
CA MET A 484 10.50 14.07 14.35
C MET A 484 10.47 15.28 15.30
N PRO A 485 9.72 16.35 14.99
CA PRO A 485 9.76 17.56 15.80
C PRO A 485 9.23 17.31 17.22
N GLY A 486 9.92 17.81 18.24
CA GLY A 486 9.42 17.74 19.62
C GLY A 486 8.16 18.57 19.86
N THR A 487 7.50 18.36 21.01
CA THR A 487 6.25 19.04 21.38
C THR A 487 6.35 20.57 21.31
N GLU A 488 7.43 21.15 21.83
CA GLU A 488 7.64 22.61 21.78
C GLU A 488 7.75 23.11 20.34
N LYS A 489 8.47 22.37 19.48
CA LYS A 489 8.61 22.76 18.07
C LYS A 489 7.28 22.69 17.32
N ILE A 490 6.48 21.67 17.61
CA ILE A 490 5.12 21.53 17.06
C ILE A 490 4.26 22.71 17.50
N LYS A 491 4.32 23.09 18.79
CA LYS A 491 3.57 24.23 19.32
C LYS A 491 3.95 25.54 18.60
N GLU A 492 5.24 25.82 18.42
CA GLU A 492 5.73 26.97 17.65
C GLU A 492 5.16 26.99 16.21
N ILE A 493 5.20 25.85 15.52
CA ILE A 493 4.69 25.72 14.15
C ILE A 493 3.20 26.05 14.11
N ARG A 494 2.41 25.50 15.05
CA ARG A 494 0.96 25.69 15.10
C ARG A 494 0.58 27.12 15.47
N GLU A 495 1.28 27.73 16.42
CA GLU A 495 1.07 29.14 16.81
C GLU A 495 1.35 30.09 15.64
N LYS A 496 2.45 29.86 14.91
CA LYS A 496 2.80 30.64 13.71
C LYS A 496 1.71 30.55 12.64
N LEU A 497 1.26 29.33 12.32
CA LEU A 497 0.19 29.12 11.33
C LEU A 497 -1.14 29.76 11.76
N SER A 498 -1.41 29.79 13.07
CA SER A 498 -2.60 30.45 13.62
C SER A 498 -2.51 31.97 13.45
N GLN A 499 -1.35 32.58 13.70
CA GLN A 499 -1.15 34.02 13.57
C GLN A 499 -1.21 34.51 12.12
N GLU A 500 -0.65 33.75 11.18
CA GLU A 500 -0.70 34.05 9.74
C GLU A 500 -2.13 34.04 9.18
N LYS A 501 -3.09 33.39 9.85
CA LYS A 501 -4.51 33.39 9.46
C LYS A 501 -5.26 34.68 9.83
N TYR A 502 -4.83 35.36 10.89
CA TYR A 502 -5.51 36.56 11.41
C TYR A 502 -4.88 37.88 10.91
N GLN A 503 -3.96 37.79 9.93
CA GLN A 503 -3.44 38.90 9.14
C GLN A 503 -4.09 38.88 7.76
#